data_AF-A0A2Z5KE16-F1
#
_entry.id   AF-A0A2Z5KE16-F1
#
_cell.length_a   1.000
_cell.length_b   1.000
_cell.length_c   1.000
_cell.angle_alpha   90.00
_cell.angle_beta   90.00
_cell.angle_gamma   90.00
#
_symmetry.space_group_name_H-M   'P 1'
#
loop_
_entity.id
_entity.type
_entity.pdbx_description
1 polymer ?
#
loop_
_entity_poly.entity_id
_entity_poly.type
_entity_poly.pdbx_seq_one_letter_code
_entity_poly.pdbx_strand_id
1 'polypeptide(L)'
;MTAMDEPAMDLRAFHSEVEGHLLAAAAHEEARVAAARFASGLDWLPEAERAEVERRFAAEHLALARASWQRTARRGEELRGEYEAVYRALRARVLAVVLLGLALVAAVDFVVLASG
;
A
#
# COMPACT_ATOMS: atom_id res chain seq x y z
N MET A 1 -12.00 -5.79 -26.27
CA MET A 1 -11.81 -7.07 -25.58
C MET A 1 -10.37 -7.53 -25.89
N THR A 2 -9.38 -6.76 -25.42
CA THR A 2 -8.57 -6.99 -24.19
C THR A 2 -7.58 -8.15 -24.34
N ALA A 3 -6.56 -7.96 -25.17
CA ALA A 3 -5.33 -8.76 -25.19
C ALA A 3 -4.09 -7.94 -24.78
N MET A 4 -4.27 -6.67 -24.38
CA MET A 4 -3.18 -5.73 -24.06
C MET A 4 -3.01 -5.43 -22.56
N ASP A 5 -3.85 -6.01 -21.70
CA ASP A 5 -3.79 -5.79 -20.23
C ASP A 5 -3.14 -6.95 -19.45
N GLU A 6 -2.93 -8.13 -20.06
CA GLU A 6 -2.42 -9.31 -19.34
C GLU A 6 -0.94 -9.23 -18.90
N PRO A 7 0.05 -8.78 -19.71
CA PRO A 7 1.45 -8.75 -19.27
C PRO A 7 1.73 -7.65 -18.24
N ALA A 8 0.95 -6.55 -18.25
CA ALA A 8 1.13 -5.44 -17.32
C ALA A 8 0.58 -5.76 -15.91
N MET A 9 -0.48 -6.56 -15.84
CA MET A 9 -1.06 -7.03 -14.58
C MET A 9 -0.15 -8.07 -13.90
N ASP A 10 0.50 -8.93 -14.68
CA ASP A 10 1.47 -9.93 -14.19
C ASP A 10 2.77 -9.27 -13.66
N LEU A 11 3.29 -8.25 -14.37
CA LEU A 11 4.47 -7.50 -13.91
C LEU A 11 4.22 -6.77 -12.58
N ARG A 12 3.01 -6.22 -12.38
CA ARG A 12 2.66 -5.53 -11.14
C ARG A 12 2.54 -6.50 -9.97
N ALA A 13 1.95 -7.67 -10.20
CA ALA A 13 1.87 -8.73 -9.21
C ALA A 13 3.28 -9.24 -8.82
N PHE A 14 4.12 -9.53 -9.81
CA PHE A 14 5.50 -9.93 -9.61
C PHE A 14 6.31 -8.87 -8.85
N HIS A 15 6.19 -7.59 -9.23
CA HIS A 15 6.86 -6.49 -8.52
C HIS A 15 6.45 -6.43 -7.06
N SER A 16 5.15 -6.54 -6.77
CA SER A 16 4.63 -6.54 -5.40
C SER A 16 5.12 -7.72 -4.58
N GLU A 17 5.27 -8.90 -5.19
CA GLU A 17 5.79 -10.10 -4.53
C GLU A 17 7.27 -9.94 -4.19
N VAL A 18 8.07 -9.45 -5.15
CA VAL A 18 9.49 -9.18 -4.95
C VAL A 18 9.68 -8.11 -3.87
N GLU A 19 8.93 -7.01 -3.93
CA GLU A 19 8.97 -5.96 -2.90
C GLU A 19 8.62 -6.52 -1.52
N GLY A 20 7.57 -7.34 -1.42
CA GLY A 20 7.18 -8.01 -0.18
C GLY A 20 8.28 -8.92 0.38
N HIS A 21 8.96 -9.67 -0.49
CA HIS A 21 10.08 -10.52 -0.10
C HIS A 21 11.28 -9.68 0.39
N LEU A 22 11.62 -8.61 -0.32
CA LEU A 22 12.72 -7.71 0.04
C LEU A 22 12.46 -7.02 1.37
N LEU A 23 11.24 -6.55 1.62
CA LEU A 23 10.84 -5.98 2.91
C LEU A 23 10.96 -7.02 4.03
N ALA A 24 10.48 -8.25 3.81
CA ALA A 24 10.58 -9.32 4.79
C ALA A 24 12.04 -9.72 5.10
N ALA A 25 12.91 -9.72 4.10
CA ALA A 25 14.33 -9.94 4.26
C ALA A 25 15.01 -8.81 5.04
N ALA A 26 14.67 -7.55 4.71
CA ALA A 26 15.19 -6.38 5.42
C ALA A 26 14.79 -6.38 6.90
N ALA A 27 13.53 -6.69 7.24
CA ALA A 27 13.10 -6.77 8.64
C ALA A 27 13.78 -7.89 9.44
N HIS A 28 14.11 -9.02 8.81
CA HIS A 28 14.90 -10.06 9.47
C HIS A 28 16.31 -9.57 9.82
N GLU A 29 16.97 -8.88 8.88
CA GLU A 29 18.31 -8.36 9.12
C GLU A 29 18.30 -7.23 10.15
N GLU A 30 17.32 -6.32 10.09
CA GLU A 30 17.12 -5.29 11.10
C GLU A 30 16.91 -5.88 12.50
N ALA A 31 16.08 -6.93 12.62
CA ALA A 31 15.85 -7.60 13.89
C ALA A 31 17.13 -8.27 14.43
N ARG A 32 17.93 -8.91 13.56
CA ARG A 32 19.25 -9.46 13.94
C ARG A 32 20.21 -8.37 14.43
N VAL A 33 20.35 -7.29 13.67
CA VAL A 33 21.25 -6.17 14.02
C VAL A 33 20.82 -5.50 15.32
N ALA A 34 19.52 -5.30 15.52
CA ALA A 34 18.98 -4.75 16.75
C ALA A 34 19.24 -5.68 17.94
N ALA A 35 19.05 -6.99 17.75
CA ALA A 35 19.34 -8.00 18.77
C ALA A 35 20.83 -8.04 19.15
N ALA A 36 21.73 -8.05 18.18
CA ALA A 36 23.17 -8.05 18.43
C ALA A 36 23.60 -6.78 19.18
N ARG A 37 23.08 -5.61 18.76
CA ARG A 37 23.32 -4.34 19.47
C ARG A 37 22.79 -4.40 20.91
N PHE A 38 21.60 -4.94 21.13
CA PHE A 38 21.05 -5.09 22.48
C PHE A 38 21.88 -6.04 23.34
N ALA A 39 22.25 -7.20 22.79
CA ALA A 39 23.05 -8.21 23.46
C ALA A 39 24.47 -7.73 23.80
N SER A 40 25.07 -6.85 22.98
CA SER A 40 26.38 -6.24 23.30
C SER A 40 26.38 -5.36 24.55
N GLY A 41 25.21 -4.94 25.05
CA GLY A 41 25.09 -4.27 26.35
C GLY A 41 25.10 -5.23 27.55
N LEU A 42 25.12 -6.54 27.29
CA LEU A 42 24.95 -7.61 28.27
C LEU A 42 26.25 -8.42 28.44
N ASP A 43 27.39 -7.73 28.45
CA ASP A 43 28.72 -8.36 28.57
C ASP A 43 28.94 -9.06 29.93
N TRP A 44 28.10 -8.74 30.93
CA TRP A 44 28.08 -9.39 32.24
C TRP A 44 27.41 -10.77 32.22
N LEU A 45 26.69 -11.12 31.15
CA LEU A 45 26.11 -12.45 30.97
C LEU A 45 27.10 -13.42 30.31
N PRO A 46 27.05 -14.72 30.67
CA PRO A 46 27.74 -15.77 29.92
C PRO A 46 27.31 -15.77 28.45
N GLU A 47 28.24 -16.10 27.54
CA GLU A 47 27.99 -16.12 26.09
C GLU A 47 26.75 -16.92 25.69
N ALA A 48 26.54 -18.09 26.30
CA ALA A 48 25.40 -18.94 26.00
C ALA A 48 24.06 -18.28 26.37
N GLU A 49 24.02 -17.55 27.49
CA GLU A 49 22.82 -16.84 27.95
C GLU A 49 22.59 -15.58 27.10
N ARG A 50 23.66 -14.84 26.78
CA ARG A 50 23.60 -13.69 25.87
C ARG A 50 23.09 -14.09 24.48
N ALA A 51 23.59 -15.18 23.92
CA ALA A 51 23.14 -15.69 22.61
C ALA A 51 21.67 -16.14 22.61
N GLU A 52 21.16 -16.66 23.74
CA GLU A 52 19.74 -16.98 23.88
C GLU A 52 18.88 -15.71 23.97
N VAL A 53 19.33 -14.70 24.71
CA VAL A 53 18.65 -13.39 24.77
C VAL A 53 18.62 -12.74 23.39
N GLU A 54 19.73 -12.76 22.65
CA GLU A 54 19.82 -12.23 21.29
C GLU A 54 18.79 -12.91 20.38
N ARG A 55 18.73 -14.26 20.37
CA ARG A 55 17.75 -14.99 19.57
C ARG A 55 16.30 -14.63 19.91
N ARG A 56 15.96 -14.56 21.21
CA ARG A 56 14.61 -14.20 21.65
C ARG A 56 14.25 -12.77 21.32
N PHE A 57 15.19 -11.85 21.50
CA PHE A 57 14.99 -10.45 21.12
C PHE A 57 14.74 -10.32 19.62
N ALA A 58 15.55 -10.97 18.77
CA ALA A 58 15.35 -10.93 17.32
C ALA A 58 13.95 -11.45 16.92
N ALA A 59 13.51 -12.56 17.52
CA ALA A 59 12.18 -13.12 17.25
C ALA A 59 11.05 -12.17 17.66
N GLU A 60 11.14 -11.59 18.86
CA GLU A 60 10.13 -10.64 19.36
C GLU A 60 10.11 -9.34 18.55
N HIS A 61 11.29 -8.81 18.22
CA HIS A 61 11.43 -7.61 17.42
C HIS A 61 10.82 -7.79 16.03
N LEU A 62 11.02 -8.96 15.41
CA LEU A 62 10.39 -9.30 14.14
C LEU A 62 8.87 -9.44 14.26
N ALA A 63 8.37 -10.03 15.34
CA ALA A 63 6.94 -10.15 15.61
C ALA A 63 6.27 -8.77 15.77
N LEU A 64 6.92 -7.85 16.49
CA LEU A 64 6.47 -6.48 16.64
C LEU A 64 6.48 -5.70 15.32
N ALA A 65 7.54 -5.85 14.53
CA ALA A 65 7.63 -5.24 13.19
C ALA A 65 6.47 -5.72 12.29
N ARG A 66 6.23 -7.03 12.26
CA ARG A 66 5.11 -7.63 11.50
C ARG A 66 3.76 -7.10 11.96
N ALA A 67 3.51 -7.05 13.28
CA ALA A 67 2.27 -6.53 13.83
C ALA A 67 2.07 -5.02 13.52
N SER A 68 3.16 -4.24 13.53
CA SER A 68 3.14 -2.83 13.11
C SER A 68 2.73 -2.71 11.64
N TRP A 69 3.37 -3.47 10.74
CA TRP A 69 3.04 -3.44 9.31
C TRP A 69 1.61 -3.87 9.03
N GLN A 70 1.11 -4.92 9.67
CA GLN A 70 -0.28 -5.37 9.52
C GLN A 70 -1.27 -4.28 9.95
N ARG A 71 -0.99 -3.57 11.05
CA ARG A 71 -1.82 -2.43 11.48
C ARG A 71 -1.78 -1.29 10.46
N THR A 72 -0.60 -0.95 9.94
CA THR A 72 -0.45 0.09 8.91
C THR A 72 -1.17 -0.29 7.62
N ALA A 73 -1.03 -1.54 7.16
CA ALA A 73 -1.70 -2.05 5.97
C ALA A 73 -3.23 -1.97 6.11
N ARG A 74 -3.76 -2.49 7.22
CA ARG A 74 -5.20 -2.41 7.53
C ARG A 74 -5.70 -0.96 7.58
N ARG A 75 -4.95 -0.06 8.22
CA ARG A 75 -5.33 1.35 8.31
C ARG A 75 -5.26 2.05 6.94
N GLY A 76 -4.31 1.66 6.10
CA GLY A 76 -4.22 2.09 4.72
C GLY A 76 -5.41 1.63 3.89
N GLU A 77 -5.88 0.39 4.07
CA GLU A 77 -7.09 -0.13 3.43
C GLU A 77 -8.36 0.60 3.90
N GLU A 78 -8.49 0.83 5.22
CA GLU A 78 -9.59 1.61 5.81
C GLU A 78 -9.63 3.03 5.19
N LEU A 79 -8.49 3.73 5.17
CA LEU A 79 -8.36 5.05 4.55
C LEU A 79 -8.67 5.01 3.05
N ARG A 80 -8.17 4.02 2.32
CA ARG A 80 -8.42 3.89 0.89
C ARG A 80 -9.92 3.73 0.59
N GLY A 81 -10.63 2.95 1.39
CA GLY A 81 -12.09 2.80 1.27
C GLY A 81 -12.84 4.12 1.49
N GLU A 82 -12.47 4.88 2.52
CA GLU A 82 -13.06 6.19 2.81
C GLU A 82 -12.79 7.20 1.67
N TYR A 83 -11.56 7.24 1.15
CA TYR A 83 -11.18 8.12 0.05
C TYR A 83 -11.82 7.72 -1.29
N GLU A 84 -11.95 6.43 -1.57
CA GLU A 84 -12.62 5.95 -2.78
C GLU A 84 -14.11 6.30 -2.79
N ALA A 85 -14.77 6.38 -1.64
CA ALA A 85 -16.15 6.86 -1.54
C ALA A 85 -16.26 8.35 -1.91
N VAL A 86 -15.38 9.19 -1.35
CA VAL A 86 -15.33 10.63 -1.67
C VAL A 86 -14.98 10.86 -3.14
N TYR A 87 -14.01 10.13 -3.67
CA TYR A 87 -13.58 10.23 -5.06
C TYR A 87 -14.69 9.82 -6.03
N ARG A 88 -15.41 8.72 -5.74
CA ARG A 88 -16.56 8.29 -6.56
C ARG A 88 -17.65 9.36 -6.60
N ALA A 89 -17.95 9.99 -5.45
CA ALA A 89 -18.93 11.07 -5.40
C ALA A 89 -18.49 12.30 -6.22
N LEU A 90 -17.22 12.70 -6.10
CA LEU A 90 -16.68 13.82 -6.87
C LEU A 90 -16.67 13.52 -8.38
N ARG A 91 -16.21 12.32 -8.76
CA ARG A 91 -16.21 11.86 -10.15
C ARG A 91 -17.62 11.87 -10.74
N ALA A 92 -18.62 11.39 -10.00
CA ALA A 92 -20.01 11.43 -10.45
C ALA A 92 -20.51 12.86 -10.68
N ARG A 93 -20.17 13.80 -9.79
CA ARG A 93 -20.52 15.22 -9.95
C ARG A 93 -19.86 15.85 -11.16
N VAL A 94 -18.56 15.61 -11.36
CA VAL A 94 -17.84 16.11 -12.53
C VAL A 94 -18.44 15.56 -13.82
N LEU A 95 -18.72 14.26 -13.88
CA LEU A 95 -19.38 13.65 -15.04
C LEU A 95 -20.77 14.25 -15.28
N ALA A 96 -21.56 14.47 -14.23
CA ALA A 96 -22.88 15.09 -14.37
C ALA A 96 -22.79 16.52 -14.95
N VAL A 97 -21.84 17.34 -14.46
CA VAL A 97 -21.61 18.70 -14.96
C VAL A 97 -21.15 18.67 -16.42
N VAL A 98 -20.23 17.77 -16.78
CA VAL A 98 -19.75 17.62 -18.16
C VAL A 98 -20.86 17.19 -19.10
N LEU A 99 -21.67 16.19 -18.72
CA LEU A 99 -22.80 15.71 -19.51
C LEU A 99 -23.87 16.79 -19.68
N LEU A 100 -24.17 17.55 -18.62
CA LEU A 100 -25.12 18.65 -18.68
C LEU A 100 -24.61 19.78 -19.59
N GLY A 101 -23.32 20.11 -19.51
CA GLY A 101 -22.69 21.07 -20.41
C GLY A 101 -22.77 20.63 -21.88
N LEU A 102 -22.47 19.35 -22.16
CA LEU A 102 -22.57 18.79 -23.51
C LEU A 102 -24.02 18.81 -24.05
N ALA A 103 -25.00 18.49 -23.20
CA ALA A 103 -26.40 18.54 -23.55
C ALA A 103 -26.88 19.97 -23.87
N LEU A 104 -26.41 20.96 -23.10
CA LEU A 104 -26.70 22.37 -23.37
C LEU A 104 -26.11 22.85 -24.70
N VAL A 105 -24.84 22.49 -24.99
CA VAL A 105 -24.20 22.81 -26.27
C VAL A 105 -24.98 22.19 -27.43
N ALA A 106 -25.30 20.89 -27.33
CA ALA A 106 -26.09 20.20 -28.36
C ALA A 106 -27.48 20.80 -28.55
N ALA A 107 -28.15 21.24 -27.48
CA ALA A 107 -29.44 21.91 -27.56
C ALA A 107 -29.34 23.27 -28.25
N VAL A 108 -28.31 24.06 -27.94
CA VAL A 108 -28.05 25.35 -28.60
C VAL A 108 -27.79 25.13 -30.09
N ASP A 109 -26.92 24.18 -30.44
CA ASP A 109 -26.62 23.84 -31.84
C ASP A 109 -27.87 23.40 -32.60
N PHE A 110 -28.72 22.58 -31.97
CA PHE A 110 -29.98 22.15 -32.55
C PHE A 110 -30.94 23.32 -32.81
N VAL A 111 -31.07 24.25 -31.86
CA VAL A 111 -31.91 25.45 -32.02
C VAL A 111 -31.38 26.34 -33.14
N VAL A 112 -30.06 26.54 -33.24
CA VAL A 112 -29.43 27.32 -34.31
C VAL A 112 -29.70 26.67 -35.67
N LEU A 113 -29.53 25.35 -35.78
CA LEU A 113 -29.78 24.62 -37.03
C LEU A 113 -31.25 24.64 -37.45
N ALA A 114 -32.17 24.62 -36.48
CA ALA A 114 -33.61 24.66 -36.74
C ALA A 114 -34.15 26.07 -37.07
N SER A 115 -33.37 27.12 -36.80
CA SER A 115 -33.76 28.52 -37.01
C SER A 115 -33.05 29.21 -38.19
N GLY A 116 -32.12 28.52 -38.86
CA GLY A 116 -31.45 28.97 -40.09
C GLY A 116 -32.00 28.27 -41.32
#